data_AF-A0A973XGA3-F1
#
_entry.id   AF-A0A973XGA3-F1
#
_cell.length_a   1.000
_cell.length_b   1.000
_cell.length_c   1.000
_cell.angle_alpha   90.00
_cell.angle_beta   90.00
_cell.angle_gamma   90.00
#
_symmetry.space_group_name_H-M   'P 1'
#
loop_
_entity.id
_entity.type
_entity.pdbx_description
1 polymer ?
#
loop_
_entity_poly.entity_id
_entity_poly.type
_entity_poly.pdbx_seq_one_letter_code
_entity_poly.pdbx_strand_id
1 'polypeptide(L)'
;MLRFDGFRLDPDRAELRGADGGAVKLRPKTFDILRLLVANAGRILSKQELMEAVWPNVHVGEDNLFQCIREIRAALGDDTRQVVKLVSGRGYLFTAAVSVEPADGGATPAEPSGPAPGMPNEPQAGARQADAGQADAGAVPARAKSRWRQFWPVPAAVGALAGLCAVVGIAVAASVLRPDAIFRRTPPTIAMMPIVDTSPDRQGAAMAAGVTDRLTDGLARIDNIRVLAPQTKAAAAAPEPASARPVQADVLIQGELERNPQAWTLRARMIKPATGEIQAVATVSVGVDAADLPLQQSRLAAGAGDLLARRLNALLDSGGEPPARGSAHAGQAKVAIEQAVASINQTTRERFATAQTMLDKALASDPGNVDLEVTLAALQLRGIQMVWYGPEEARAAESTAGAILERALRAKPNSIPVLETYCRFLSATNRFAESLVACARALSFDPWNGLALYLVGLGQLHLGRFEDALATFRQADRFDTPPVSRWTWLLGAGWANLMLDHGAEAAPWIERSIAITPGTGRSHMLLAAAYQQAGRTEEARAAMREGLRLRPGTTALNVAPPTKNASPVYVATAERIIQQMIAAGLPER
;
A
#
# COMPACT_ATOMS: atom_id res chain seq x y z
N MET A 1 -4.11 6.47 -45.21
CA MET A 1 -4.34 5.07 -44.79
C MET A 1 -3.03 4.29 -44.90
N LEU A 2 -2.71 3.38 -43.96
CA LEU A 2 -1.47 2.58 -43.96
C LEU A 2 -1.78 1.13 -44.40
N ARG A 3 -0.94 0.55 -45.26
CA ARG A 3 -1.07 -0.85 -45.72
C ARG A 3 0.16 -1.68 -45.40
N PHE A 4 -0.04 -2.91 -44.93
CA PHE A 4 1.01 -3.90 -44.67
C PHE A 4 0.42 -5.31 -44.65
N ASP A 5 1.09 -6.32 -45.20
CA ASP A 5 0.67 -7.74 -45.18
C ASP A 5 -0.83 -8.00 -45.45
N GLY A 6 -1.42 -7.27 -46.41
CA GLY A 6 -2.84 -7.39 -46.76
C GLY A 6 -3.81 -6.69 -45.80
N PHE A 7 -3.33 -6.11 -44.70
CA PHE A 7 -4.10 -5.30 -43.77
C PHE A 7 -4.14 -3.83 -44.19
N ARG A 8 -5.26 -3.18 -43.87
CA ARG A 8 -5.43 -1.72 -43.99
C ARG A 8 -5.69 -1.15 -42.61
N LEU A 9 -4.83 -0.24 -42.18
CA LEU A 9 -4.94 0.49 -40.93
C LEU A 9 -5.36 1.93 -41.24
N ASP A 10 -6.57 2.29 -40.81
CA ASP A 10 -7.09 3.65 -40.89
C ASP A 10 -6.88 4.35 -39.54
N PRO A 11 -5.87 5.25 -39.42
CA PRO A 11 -5.61 5.95 -38.18
C PRO A 11 -6.70 6.97 -37.82
N ASP A 12 -7.47 7.47 -38.79
CA ASP A 12 -8.50 8.48 -38.56
C ASP A 12 -9.80 7.85 -38.06
N ARG A 13 -10.11 6.62 -38.52
CA ARG A 13 -11.30 5.86 -38.09
C ARG A 13 -11.03 4.86 -36.97
N ALA A 14 -9.78 4.71 -36.54
CA ALA A 14 -9.34 3.68 -35.59
C ALA A 14 -9.73 2.24 -36.01
N GLU A 15 -9.70 1.96 -37.31
CA GLU A 15 -10.12 0.67 -37.88
C GLU A 15 -8.92 -0.11 -38.45
N LEU A 16 -8.85 -1.40 -38.11
CA LEU A 16 -7.99 -2.37 -38.79
C LEU A 16 -8.89 -3.26 -39.66
N ARG A 17 -8.56 -3.38 -40.95
CA ARG A 17 -9.26 -4.26 -41.88
C ARG A 17 -8.33 -5.33 -42.43
N GLY A 18 -8.83 -6.57 -42.50
CA GLY A 18 -8.13 -7.70 -43.10
C GLY A 18 -8.11 -7.63 -44.63
N ALA A 19 -7.41 -8.60 -45.24
CA ALA A 19 -7.32 -8.73 -46.70
C ALA A 19 -8.68 -9.00 -47.39
N ASP A 20 -9.64 -9.53 -46.63
CA ASP A 20 -11.04 -9.76 -47.02
C ASP A 20 -11.93 -8.52 -46.89
N GLY A 21 -11.39 -7.40 -46.39
CA GLY A 21 -12.12 -6.17 -46.11
C GLY A 21 -12.91 -6.18 -44.80
N GLY A 22 -12.86 -7.28 -44.03
CA GLY A 22 -13.53 -7.44 -42.75
C GLY A 22 -12.86 -6.61 -41.65
N ALA A 23 -13.66 -6.03 -40.75
CA ALA A 23 -13.15 -5.26 -39.61
C ALA A 23 -12.60 -6.20 -38.53
N VAL A 24 -11.31 -6.05 -38.23
CA VAL A 24 -10.62 -6.79 -37.15
C VAL A 24 -10.69 -5.94 -35.89
N LYS A 25 -11.50 -6.38 -34.92
CA LYS A 25 -11.70 -5.64 -33.67
C LYS A 25 -10.45 -5.71 -32.79
N LEU A 26 -9.88 -4.55 -32.49
CA LEU A 26 -8.83 -4.36 -31.49
C LEU A 26 -9.34 -3.45 -30.37
N ARG A 27 -8.86 -3.68 -29.14
CA ARG A 27 -9.09 -2.74 -28.04
C ARG A 27 -8.37 -1.43 -28.33
N PRO A 28 -8.87 -0.27 -27.84
CA PRO A 28 -8.30 1.04 -28.16
C PRO A 28 -6.78 1.14 -27.95
N LYS A 29 -6.28 0.69 -26.80
CA LYS A 29 -4.84 0.72 -26.50
C LYS A 29 -4.01 -0.29 -27.32
N THR A 30 -4.60 -1.42 -27.67
CA THR A 30 -3.97 -2.39 -28.58
C THR A 30 -3.85 -1.81 -29.99
N PHE A 31 -4.86 -1.06 -30.45
CA PHE A 31 -4.82 -0.33 -31.71
C PHE A 31 -3.75 0.76 -31.72
N ASP A 32 -3.64 1.55 -30.64
CA ASP A 32 -2.62 2.59 -30.50
C ASP A 32 -1.19 2.04 -30.61
N ILE A 33 -0.92 0.88 -29.98
CA ILE A 33 0.38 0.19 -30.09
C ILE A 33 0.65 -0.27 -31.52
N LEU A 34 -0.34 -0.86 -32.20
CA LEU A 34 -0.20 -1.28 -33.59
C LEU A 34 0.10 -0.07 -34.50
N ARG A 35 -0.61 1.05 -34.29
CA ARG A 35 -0.39 2.29 -35.04
C ARG A 35 1.04 2.80 -34.89
N LEU A 36 1.58 2.80 -33.67
CA LEU A 36 2.97 3.23 -33.42
C LEU A 36 4.00 2.29 -34.06
N LEU A 37 3.78 0.98 -33.97
CA LEU A 37 4.67 -0.02 -34.57
C LEU A 37 4.70 0.11 -36.10
N VAL A 38 3.54 0.25 -36.73
CA VAL A 38 3.41 0.39 -38.20
C VAL A 38 3.99 1.74 -38.67
N ALA A 39 3.74 2.83 -37.94
CA ALA A 39 4.31 4.14 -38.26
C ALA A 39 5.84 4.20 -38.15
N ASN A 40 6.45 3.28 -37.38
CA ASN A 40 7.89 3.18 -37.18
C ASN A 40 8.46 1.85 -37.71
N ALA A 41 7.87 1.31 -38.78
CA ALA A 41 8.33 0.08 -39.40
C ALA A 41 9.84 0.12 -39.72
N GLY A 42 10.57 -0.95 -39.37
CA GLY A 42 12.02 -1.03 -39.51
C GLY A 42 12.83 -0.41 -38.37
N ARG A 43 12.22 0.31 -37.42
CA ARG A 43 12.88 0.85 -36.21
C ARG A 43 12.53 0.01 -34.98
N ILE A 44 13.52 -0.23 -34.11
CA ILE A 44 13.30 -0.86 -32.81
C ILE A 44 12.69 0.18 -31.87
N LEU A 45 11.47 -0.06 -31.39
CA LEU A 45 10.83 0.73 -30.34
C LEU A 45 11.03 0.05 -28.99
N SER A 46 11.58 0.78 -28.02
CA SER A 46 11.80 0.24 -26.68
C SER A 46 10.47 -0.02 -25.96
N LYS A 47 10.47 -0.91 -24.96
CA LYS A 47 9.27 -1.12 -24.14
C LYS A 47 8.81 0.19 -23.49
N GLN A 48 9.76 0.97 -22.96
CA GLN A 48 9.50 2.27 -22.35
C GLN A 48 8.87 3.25 -23.35
N GLU A 49 9.40 3.34 -24.56
CA GLU A 49 8.89 4.23 -25.62
C GLU A 49 7.45 3.86 -26.03
N LEU A 50 7.15 2.57 -26.19
CA LEU A 50 5.79 2.10 -26.48
C LEU A 50 4.83 2.40 -25.32
N MET A 51 5.30 2.24 -24.08
CA MET A 51 4.49 2.46 -22.89
C MET A 51 4.20 3.95 -22.67
N GLU A 52 5.20 4.81 -22.82
CA GLU A 52 5.07 6.28 -22.68
C GLU A 52 4.16 6.87 -23.75
N ALA A 53 4.23 6.37 -25.00
CA ALA A 53 3.45 6.90 -26.10
C ALA A 53 1.96 6.50 -26.06
N VAL A 54 1.62 5.30 -25.58
CA VAL A 54 0.23 4.80 -25.53
C VAL A 54 -0.46 5.07 -24.20
N TRP A 55 0.30 5.15 -23.12
CA TRP A 55 -0.19 5.46 -21.78
C TRP A 55 0.51 6.70 -21.19
N PRO A 56 0.47 7.86 -21.89
CA PRO A 56 1.02 9.08 -21.32
C PRO A 56 0.22 9.40 -20.06
N ASN A 57 0.91 9.42 -18.91
CA ASN A 57 0.35 9.68 -17.57
C ASN A 57 -0.39 8.52 -16.89
N VAL A 58 -0.31 7.28 -17.39
CA VAL A 58 -0.88 6.09 -16.71
C VAL A 58 0.22 5.06 -16.47
N HIS A 59 0.51 4.73 -15.20
CA HIS A 59 1.49 3.71 -14.86
C HIS A 59 0.89 2.31 -15.07
N VAL A 60 1.21 1.69 -16.21
CA VAL A 60 0.82 0.32 -16.54
C VAL A 60 2.03 -0.60 -16.39
N GLY A 61 1.84 -1.80 -15.83
CA GLY A 61 2.90 -2.82 -15.81
C GLY A 61 3.18 -3.38 -17.21
N GLU A 62 4.38 -3.94 -17.42
CA GLU A 62 4.79 -4.53 -18.71
C GLU A 62 3.82 -5.61 -19.23
N ASP A 63 3.06 -6.24 -18.33
CA ASP A 63 2.02 -7.22 -18.67
C ASP A 63 0.94 -6.65 -19.59
N ASN A 64 0.64 -5.35 -19.51
CA ASN A 64 -0.31 -4.69 -20.43
C ASN A 64 0.26 -4.56 -21.84
N LEU A 65 1.55 -4.20 -21.96
CA LEU A 65 2.26 -4.19 -23.24
C LEU A 65 2.31 -5.61 -23.82
N PHE A 66 2.61 -6.62 -23.01
CA PHE A 66 2.62 -8.02 -23.46
C PHE A 66 1.25 -8.49 -23.92
N GLN A 67 0.18 -8.09 -23.23
CA GLN A 67 -1.18 -8.39 -23.64
C GLN A 67 -1.53 -7.72 -24.98
N CYS A 68 -1.19 -6.45 -25.17
CA CYS A 68 -1.38 -5.75 -26.44
C CYS A 68 -0.60 -6.42 -27.59
N ILE A 69 0.68 -6.76 -27.37
CA ILE A 69 1.49 -7.45 -28.38
C ILE A 69 0.93 -8.85 -28.70
N ARG A 70 0.39 -9.57 -27.71
CA ARG A 70 -0.26 -10.87 -27.92
C ARG A 70 -1.52 -10.74 -28.78
N GLU A 71 -2.35 -9.74 -28.49
CA GLU A 71 -3.56 -9.46 -29.27
C GLU A 71 -3.24 -8.99 -30.70
N ILE A 72 -2.21 -8.16 -30.87
CA ILE A 72 -1.74 -7.75 -32.20
C ILE A 72 -1.30 -8.97 -33.00
N ARG A 73 -0.47 -9.85 -32.42
CA ARG A 73 -0.02 -11.05 -33.12
C ARG A 73 -1.18 -11.97 -33.50
N ALA A 74 -2.15 -12.16 -32.60
CA ALA A 74 -3.34 -12.94 -32.88
C ALA A 74 -4.19 -12.30 -33.99
N ALA A 75 -4.35 -10.98 -33.99
CA ALA A 75 -5.10 -10.24 -35.00
C ALA A 75 -4.45 -10.25 -36.38
N LEU A 76 -3.11 -10.33 -36.43
CA LEU A 76 -2.33 -10.39 -37.67
C LEU A 76 -2.04 -11.83 -38.15
N GLY A 77 -2.41 -12.86 -37.37
CA GLY A 77 -2.01 -14.24 -37.65
C GLY A 77 -0.50 -14.50 -37.51
N ASP A 78 0.20 -13.68 -36.73
CA ASP A 78 1.66 -13.72 -36.53
C ASP A 78 2.09 -14.75 -35.47
N ASP A 79 1.66 -16.01 -35.62
CA ASP A 79 1.96 -17.09 -34.67
C ASP A 79 3.46 -17.41 -34.61
N THR A 80 4.16 -17.19 -35.72
CA THR A 80 5.62 -17.40 -35.85
C THR A 80 6.45 -16.19 -35.43
N ARG A 81 5.81 -15.11 -34.95
CA ARG A 81 6.44 -13.88 -34.43
C ARG A 81 7.40 -13.22 -35.41
N GLN A 82 7.07 -13.27 -36.69
CA GLN A 82 7.87 -12.70 -37.77
C GLN A 82 7.53 -11.24 -38.06
N VAL A 83 6.28 -10.82 -37.85
CA VAL A 83 5.80 -9.45 -38.13
C VAL A 83 6.13 -8.50 -36.99
N VAL A 84 5.85 -8.92 -35.74
CA VAL A 84 6.21 -8.17 -34.53
C VAL A 84 7.31 -8.92 -33.79
N LYS A 85 8.59 -8.61 -34.06
CA LYS A 85 9.75 -9.28 -33.46
C LYS A 85 10.13 -8.67 -32.11
N LEU A 86 10.48 -9.52 -31.15
CA LEU A 86 11.11 -9.10 -29.90
C LEU A 86 12.64 -9.09 -30.09
N VAL A 87 13.27 -7.94 -29.93
CA VAL A 87 14.72 -7.81 -29.83
C VAL A 87 15.09 -7.84 -28.36
N SER A 88 15.72 -8.94 -27.91
CA SER A 88 16.03 -9.18 -26.50
C SER A 88 16.76 -7.99 -25.87
N GLY A 89 16.25 -7.51 -24.74
CA GLY A 89 16.78 -6.35 -24.01
C GLY A 89 16.60 -4.98 -24.67
N ARG A 90 16.04 -4.89 -25.89
CA ARG A 90 15.92 -3.62 -26.64
C ARG A 90 14.49 -3.18 -26.94
N GLY A 91 13.57 -4.11 -27.21
CA GLY A 91 12.16 -3.76 -27.49
C GLY A 91 11.56 -4.53 -28.66
N TYR A 92 10.62 -3.92 -29.37
CA TYR A 92 9.88 -4.54 -30.48
C TYR A 92 10.22 -3.90 -31.82
N LEU A 93 10.24 -4.73 -32.87
CA LEU A 93 10.49 -4.33 -34.25
C LEU A 93 9.33 -4.79 -35.12
N PHE A 94 8.74 -3.86 -35.86
CA PHE A 94 7.77 -4.16 -36.91
C PHE A 94 8.50 -4.34 -38.23
N THR A 95 8.42 -5.52 -38.82
CA THR A 95 9.25 -5.94 -39.97
C THR A 95 8.51 -5.94 -41.31
N ALA A 96 7.18 -5.91 -41.30
CA ALA A 96 6.41 -5.88 -42.53
C ALA A 96 6.57 -4.53 -43.25
N ALA A 97 6.63 -4.58 -44.58
CA ALA A 97 6.75 -3.38 -45.40
C ALA A 97 5.44 -2.57 -45.36
N VAL A 98 5.55 -1.27 -45.06
CA VAL A 98 4.40 -0.36 -44.93
C VAL A 98 4.37 0.62 -46.10
N SER A 99 3.21 0.73 -46.76
CA SER A 99 2.95 1.76 -47.78
C SER A 99 1.85 2.72 -47.33
N VAL A 100 1.97 3.99 -47.72
CA VAL A 100 0.99 5.06 -47.42
C VAL A 100 0.14 5.29 -48.67
N GLU A 101 -1.18 5.15 -48.54
CA GLU A 101 -2.14 5.60 -49.56
C GLU A 101 -2.76 6.94 -49.17
N PRO A 102 -2.85 7.92 -50.10
CA PRO A 102 -3.64 9.13 -49.92
C PRO A 102 -5.11 8.77 -49.71
N ALA A 103 -5.74 9.37 -48.71
CA ALA A 103 -7.18 9.23 -48.50
C ALA A 103 -7.91 10.17 -49.46
N ASP A 104 -8.27 9.67 -50.65
CA ASP A 104 -9.17 10.40 -51.56
C ASP A 104 -10.61 10.36 -51.04
N GLY A 105 -11.23 11.53 -51.04
CA GLY A 105 -12.56 11.80 -50.50
C GLY A 105 -13.71 11.60 -51.48
N GLY A 106 -14.92 11.74 -50.92
CA GLY A 106 -16.15 12.06 -51.65
C GLY A 106 -17.27 11.03 -51.54
N ALA A 107 -18.26 11.29 -50.67
CA ALA A 107 -19.67 11.50 -51.06
C ALA A 107 -20.61 11.67 -49.83
N THR A 108 -21.41 12.73 -49.94
CA THR A 108 -22.42 13.38 -49.09
C THR A 108 -23.64 12.48 -48.76
N PRO A 109 -24.49 12.81 -47.75
CA PRO A 109 -25.39 11.89 -47.05
C PRO A 109 -26.82 11.83 -47.62
N ALA A 110 -27.51 10.70 -47.38
CA ALA A 110 -28.95 10.57 -47.56
C ALA A 110 -29.55 9.60 -46.51
N GLU A 111 -30.32 10.17 -45.58
CA GLU A 111 -31.48 9.56 -44.89
C GLU A 111 -32.68 9.42 -45.87
N PRO A 112 -33.88 8.89 -45.52
CA PRO A 112 -34.40 8.44 -44.21
C PRO A 112 -35.21 7.11 -44.23
N SER A 113 -35.45 6.50 -43.06
CA SER A 113 -36.71 5.77 -42.79
C SER A 113 -36.99 5.71 -41.28
N GLY A 114 -37.92 6.53 -40.77
CA GLY A 114 -38.72 6.21 -39.57
C GLY A 114 -40.05 5.56 -39.97
N PRO A 115 -41.07 5.41 -39.09
CA PRO A 115 -41.14 5.86 -37.69
C PRO A 115 -41.73 4.85 -36.65
N ALA A 116 -41.34 5.02 -35.38
CA ALA A 116 -42.09 5.18 -34.09
C ALA A 116 -43.56 4.66 -33.89
N PRO A 117 -44.21 4.79 -32.70
CA PRO A 117 -43.79 4.75 -31.26
C PRO A 117 -44.78 3.96 -30.33
N GLY A 118 -44.51 3.90 -29.01
CA GLY A 118 -45.57 4.02 -27.99
C GLY A 118 -45.48 3.17 -26.70
N MET A 119 -45.09 3.80 -25.58
CA MET A 119 -45.72 3.63 -24.24
C MET A 119 -46.61 4.88 -24.01
N PRO A 120 -47.60 4.98 -23.08
CA PRO A 120 -47.58 4.50 -21.66
C PRO A 120 -48.94 4.19 -20.95
N ASN A 121 -48.84 3.70 -19.70
CA ASN A 121 -49.73 3.73 -18.50
C ASN A 121 -51.28 3.93 -18.53
N GLU A 122 -51.96 2.98 -17.82
CA GLU A 122 -53.17 3.05 -16.92
C GLU A 122 -54.48 3.76 -17.40
N PRO A 123 -55.70 3.60 -16.79
CA PRO A 123 -56.11 2.97 -15.51
C PRO A 123 -57.45 2.14 -15.57
N GLN A 124 -57.94 1.71 -14.39
CA GLN A 124 -59.35 1.53 -13.97
C GLN A 124 -59.91 0.13 -13.64
N ALA A 125 -60.16 0.00 -12.34
CA ALA A 125 -61.20 -0.68 -11.58
C ALA A 125 -62.52 -1.10 -12.27
N GLY A 126 -63.08 -2.20 -11.76
CA GLY A 126 -64.47 -2.65 -11.95
C GLY A 126 -64.62 -4.17 -11.70
N ALA A 127 -64.54 -4.64 -10.45
CA ALA A 127 -65.69 -4.99 -9.59
C ALA A 127 -66.49 -6.22 -10.03
N ARG A 128 -66.54 -7.24 -9.16
CA ARG A 128 -67.79 -7.95 -8.78
C ARG A 128 -67.63 -8.74 -7.46
N GLN A 129 -68.58 -8.46 -6.56
CA GLN A 129 -68.84 -9.01 -5.24
C GLN A 129 -69.52 -10.40 -5.28
N ALA A 130 -69.40 -11.14 -4.17
CA ALA A 130 -70.51 -11.66 -3.35
C ALA A 130 -69.85 -12.25 -2.07
N ASP A 131 -69.82 -11.55 -0.93
CA ASP A 131 -70.86 -11.26 0.07
C ASP A 131 -71.08 -12.38 1.12
N ALA A 132 -71.28 -11.92 2.34
CA ALA A 132 -71.02 -12.54 3.63
C ALA A 132 -72.25 -13.18 4.29
N GLY A 133 -72.01 -13.91 5.38
CA GLY A 133 -73.03 -14.34 6.34
C GLY A 133 -72.45 -14.35 7.76
N GLN A 134 -73.00 -13.48 8.61
CA GLN A 134 -72.67 -13.17 10.00
C GLN A 134 -73.25 -14.15 11.04
N ALA A 135 -72.51 -14.27 12.17
CA ALA A 135 -72.91 -14.16 13.59
C ALA A 135 -74.01 -15.09 14.17
N ASP A 136 -74.08 -15.42 15.47
CA ASP A 136 -73.52 -14.86 16.70
C ASP A 136 -73.64 -15.89 17.86
N ALA A 137 -73.02 -15.56 19.01
CA ALA A 137 -73.47 -15.79 20.40
C ALA A 137 -72.47 -16.50 21.36
N GLY A 138 -71.98 -15.72 22.34
CA GLY A 138 -72.31 -15.99 23.76
C GLY A 138 -71.23 -16.52 24.72
N ALA A 139 -70.53 -15.59 25.38
CA ALA A 139 -70.22 -15.50 26.84
C ALA A 139 -69.70 -16.69 27.71
N VAL A 140 -68.69 -16.35 28.53
CA VAL A 140 -67.95 -17.04 29.63
C VAL A 140 -68.76 -16.89 30.96
N PRO A 141 -68.67 -17.71 32.08
CA PRO A 141 -67.43 -18.05 32.81
C PRO A 141 -67.35 -19.28 33.77
N ALA A 142 -66.15 -19.43 34.37
CA ALA A 142 -65.84 -19.83 35.77
C ALA A 142 -65.44 -21.28 36.17
N ARG A 143 -64.17 -21.39 36.61
CA ARG A 143 -63.58 -22.05 37.81
C ARG A 143 -64.10 -23.41 38.35
N ALA A 144 -63.15 -24.36 38.39
CA ALA A 144 -62.60 -25.07 39.57
C ALA A 144 -63.01 -26.53 39.92
N LYS A 145 -61.98 -27.27 40.36
CA LYS A 145 -61.92 -28.57 41.11
C LYS A 145 -62.18 -29.82 40.24
N SER A 146 -61.58 -31.00 40.44
CA SER A 146 -60.58 -31.53 41.38
C SER A 146 -60.34 -33.00 41.00
N ARG A 147 -59.08 -33.46 41.06
CA ARG A 147 -58.61 -34.85 41.30
C ARG A 147 -59.05 -35.97 40.34
N TRP A 148 -58.08 -36.70 39.80
CA TRP A 148 -57.76 -38.07 40.23
C TRP A 148 -56.35 -38.45 39.77
N ARG A 149 -55.64 -39.16 40.65
CA ARG A 149 -54.25 -39.59 40.54
C ARG A 149 -54.19 -40.96 39.85
N GLN A 150 -53.14 -41.24 39.09
CA GLN A 150 -52.50 -42.56 39.14
C GLN A 150 -51.00 -42.47 38.84
N PHE A 151 -50.24 -43.24 39.62
CA PHE A 151 -48.78 -43.24 39.79
C PHE A 151 -48.04 -44.11 38.76
N TRP A 152 -46.77 -43.75 38.47
CA TRP A 152 -45.68 -44.69 38.14
C TRP A 152 -44.36 -44.16 38.77
N PRO A 153 -43.54 -44.98 39.47
CA PRO A 153 -42.29 -44.49 40.08
C PRO A 153 -41.03 -44.92 39.29
N VAL A 154 -40.02 -44.05 39.20
CA VAL A 154 -38.59 -44.44 39.10
C VAL A 154 -37.71 -43.32 39.69
N PRO A 155 -36.88 -43.56 40.73
CA PRO A 155 -35.82 -42.66 41.14
C PRO A 155 -34.45 -43.22 40.70
N ALA A 156 -33.89 -42.70 39.61
CA ALA A 156 -32.47 -42.93 39.25
C ALA A 156 -31.85 -41.88 38.31
N ALA A 157 -32.60 -40.85 37.87
CA ALA A 157 -32.13 -39.94 36.82
C ALA A 157 -31.59 -38.58 37.30
N VAL A 158 -31.58 -38.29 38.62
CA VAL A 158 -31.23 -36.95 39.13
C VAL A 158 -29.74 -36.79 39.42
N GLY A 159 -29.02 -37.87 39.75
CA GLY A 159 -27.58 -37.80 40.05
C GLY A 159 -26.69 -37.59 38.82
N ALA A 160 -27.00 -38.26 37.70
CA ALA A 160 -26.20 -38.19 36.47
C ALA A 160 -26.36 -36.85 35.74
N LEU A 161 -27.55 -36.24 35.79
CA LEU A 161 -27.82 -34.97 35.13
C LEU A 161 -27.18 -33.79 35.87
N ALA A 162 -27.15 -33.82 37.21
CA ALA A 162 -26.48 -32.79 38.02
C ALA A 162 -24.95 -32.83 37.84
N GLY A 163 -24.35 -34.02 37.76
CA GLY A 163 -22.91 -34.17 37.49
C GLY A 163 -22.52 -33.67 36.09
N LEU A 164 -23.32 -33.98 35.06
CA LEU A 164 -23.07 -33.52 33.69
C LEU A 164 -23.25 -32.00 33.58
N CYS A 165 -24.27 -31.42 34.22
CA CYS A 165 -24.48 -29.97 34.26
C CYS A 165 -23.37 -29.24 35.04
N ALA A 166 -22.79 -29.86 36.08
CA ALA A 166 -21.64 -29.29 36.79
C ALA A 166 -20.36 -29.34 35.95
N VAL A 167 -20.10 -30.43 35.22
CA VAL A 167 -18.93 -30.54 34.34
C VAL A 167 -19.06 -29.61 33.12
N VAL A 168 -20.25 -29.54 32.51
CA VAL A 168 -20.54 -28.58 31.43
C VAL A 168 -20.51 -27.15 31.96
N GLY A 169 -21.04 -26.91 33.16
CA GLY A 169 -21.00 -25.61 33.83
C GLY A 169 -19.58 -25.16 34.16
N ILE A 170 -18.70 -26.07 34.60
CA ILE A 170 -17.27 -25.79 34.84
C ILE A 170 -16.52 -25.63 33.52
N ALA A 171 -16.84 -26.39 32.47
CA ALA A 171 -16.22 -26.23 31.15
C ALA A 171 -16.63 -24.91 30.47
N VAL A 172 -17.89 -24.51 30.60
CA VAL A 172 -18.43 -23.22 30.12
C VAL A 172 -17.91 -22.07 30.99
N ALA A 173 -17.84 -22.24 32.31
CA ALA A 173 -17.25 -21.24 33.18
C ALA A 173 -15.75 -21.09 32.92
N ALA A 174 -15.00 -22.17 32.68
CA ALA A 174 -13.57 -22.14 32.36
C ALA A 174 -13.30 -21.49 30.99
N SER A 175 -14.17 -21.68 30.00
CA SER A 175 -14.06 -21.01 28.69
C SER A 175 -14.43 -19.52 28.75
N VAL A 176 -15.33 -19.13 29.65
CA VAL A 176 -15.70 -17.72 29.89
C VAL A 176 -14.69 -17.00 30.80
N LEU A 177 -14.08 -17.70 31.77
CA LEU A 177 -13.12 -17.14 32.73
C LEU A 177 -11.66 -17.16 32.23
N ARG A 178 -11.33 -17.97 31.21
CA ARG A 178 -9.99 -18.01 30.57
C ARG A 178 -10.08 -18.29 29.05
N PRO A 179 -10.60 -17.37 28.22
CA PRO A 179 -10.66 -17.54 26.77
C PRO A 179 -9.27 -17.77 26.15
N ASP A 180 -8.21 -17.23 26.76
CA ASP A 180 -6.82 -17.35 26.29
C ASP A 180 -6.16 -18.71 26.57
N ALA A 181 -6.76 -19.60 27.36
CA ALA A 181 -6.13 -20.87 27.74
C ALA A 181 -6.44 -22.03 26.78
N ILE A 182 -7.55 -21.95 26.04
CA ILE A 182 -8.04 -23.02 25.14
C ILE A 182 -7.64 -22.75 23.67
N PHE A 183 -7.34 -21.49 23.32
CA PHE A 183 -7.08 -21.04 21.94
C PHE A 183 -5.70 -20.44 21.69
N ARG A 184 -4.71 -20.68 22.56
CA ARG A 184 -3.31 -20.30 22.25
C ARG A 184 -2.79 -21.16 21.10
N ARG A 185 -3.00 -20.71 19.86
CA ARG A 185 -2.14 -21.10 18.74
C ARG A 185 -0.73 -20.73 19.16
N THR A 186 0.15 -21.72 19.26
CA THR A 186 1.58 -21.45 19.40
C THR A 186 2.00 -20.50 18.28
N PRO A 187 2.79 -19.45 18.57
CA PRO A 187 3.23 -18.52 17.55
C PRO A 187 3.93 -19.29 16.41
N PRO A 188 3.65 -18.94 15.14
CA PRO A 188 4.32 -19.56 14.00
C PRO A 188 5.83 -19.43 14.14
N THR A 189 6.53 -20.52 13.84
CA THR A 189 7.98 -20.61 13.89
C THR A 189 8.56 -20.37 12.50
N ILE A 190 9.35 -19.32 12.38
CA ILE A 190 10.04 -18.90 11.16
C ILE A 190 11.51 -19.35 11.26
N ALA A 191 11.97 -20.21 10.35
CA ALA A 191 13.38 -20.57 10.28
C ALA A 191 14.11 -19.70 9.26
N MET A 192 15.21 -19.07 9.68
CA MET A 192 16.11 -18.35 8.78
C MET A 192 17.24 -19.28 8.34
N MET A 193 17.43 -19.41 7.02
CA MET A 193 18.60 -20.08 6.46
C MET A 193 19.72 -19.07 6.21
N PRO A 194 21.01 -19.49 6.28
CA PRO A 194 22.10 -18.61 5.87
C PRO A 194 21.89 -18.14 4.44
N ILE A 195 22.04 -16.84 4.20
CA ILE A 195 21.99 -16.30 2.84
C ILE A 195 23.18 -16.85 2.07
N VAL A 196 22.90 -17.35 0.86
CA VAL A 196 23.92 -17.93 -0.02
C VAL A 196 24.42 -16.84 -0.97
N ASP A 197 25.72 -16.56 -0.92
CA ASP A 197 26.40 -15.75 -1.93
C ASP A 197 26.62 -16.57 -3.20
N THR A 198 26.13 -16.07 -4.33
CA THR A 198 26.30 -16.67 -5.66
C THR A 198 27.30 -15.90 -6.52
N SER A 199 27.90 -14.84 -5.98
CA SER A 199 28.85 -13.99 -6.70
C SER A 199 30.29 -14.49 -6.55
N PRO A 200 31.19 -14.17 -7.51
CA PRO A 200 32.63 -14.43 -7.37
C PRO A 200 33.33 -13.37 -6.50
N ASP A 201 32.59 -12.55 -5.74
CA ASP A 201 33.13 -11.40 -5.02
C ASP A 201 33.76 -11.78 -3.68
N ARG A 202 34.95 -11.22 -3.38
CA ARG A 202 35.66 -11.52 -2.12
C ARG A 202 34.94 -11.02 -0.86
N GLN A 203 34.04 -10.04 -0.99
CA GLN A 203 33.23 -9.51 0.12
C GLN A 203 31.87 -10.21 0.24
N GLY A 204 31.49 -11.07 -0.71
CA GLY A 204 30.14 -11.62 -0.77
C GLY A 204 29.78 -12.52 0.41
N ALA A 205 30.71 -13.35 0.90
CA ALA A 205 30.50 -14.14 2.12
C ALA A 205 30.27 -13.26 3.37
N ALA A 206 31.03 -12.17 3.52
CA ALA A 206 30.87 -11.24 4.64
C ALA A 206 29.58 -10.41 4.53
N MET A 207 29.20 -10.02 3.30
CA MET A 207 27.92 -9.38 3.02
C MET A 207 26.75 -10.31 3.38
N ALA A 208 26.76 -11.54 2.89
CA ALA A 208 25.70 -12.52 3.14
C ALA A 208 25.54 -12.84 4.63
N ALA A 209 26.64 -13.03 5.37
CA ALA A 209 26.60 -13.24 6.81
C ALA A 209 26.00 -12.03 7.54
N GLY A 210 26.50 -10.83 7.28
CA GLY A 210 26.02 -9.62 7.95
C GLY A 210 24.56 -9.28 7.63
N VAL A 211 24.09 -9.58 6.42
CA VAL A 211 22.66 -9.45 6.07
C VAL A 211 21.82 -10.53 6.77
N THR A 212 22.32 -11.76 6.85
CA THR A 212 21.64 -12.87 7.55
C THR A 212 21.40 -12.53 9.01
N ASP A 213 22.44 -12.06 9.72
CA ASP A 213 22.36 -11.73 11.14
C ASP A 213 21.36 -10.59 11.38
N ARG A 214 21.47 -9.50 10.62
CA ARG A 214 20.57 -8.34 10.75
C ARG A 214 19.11 -8.67 10.44
N LEU A 215 18.88 -9.50 9.42
CA LEU A 215 17.53 -9.94 9.07
C LEU A 215 16.97 -10.85 10.15
N THR A 216 17.77 -11.77 10.69
CA THR A 216 17.39 -12.66 11.81
C THR A 216 17.01 -11.83 13.04
N ASP A 217 17.86 -10.89 13.44
CA ASP A 217 17.65 -10.03 14.61
C ASP A 217 16.39 -9.17 14.47
N GLY A 218 16.15 -8.61 13.28
CA GLY A 218 14.95 -7.81 13.06
C GLY A 218 13.68 -8.66 13.02
N LEU A 219 13.70 -9.84 12.39
CA LEU A 219 12.57 -10.77 12.42
C LEU A 219 12.28 -11.21 13.87
N ALA A 220 13.31 -11.43 14.69
CA ALA A 220 13.15 -11.82 16.09
C ALA A 220 12.49 -10.75 16.97
N ARG A 221 12.43 -9.50 16.50
CA ARG A 221 11.71 -8.39 17.17
C ARG A 221 10.23 -8.31 16.81
N ILE A 222 9.77 -9.09 15.83
CA ILE A 222 8.37 -9.08 15.41
C ILE A 222 7.52 -9.83 16.46
N ASP A 223 6.49 -9.16 16.96
CA ASP A 223 5.52 -9.73 17.87
C ASP A 223 4.75 -10.88 17.21
N ASN A 224 4.33 -11.86 18.03
CA ASN A 224 3.50 -13.01 17.63
C ASN A 224 4.17 -13.98 16.64
N ILE A 225 5.49 -13.94 16.46
CA ILE A 225 6.25 -14.98 15.77
C ILE A 225 7.42 -15.48 16.63
N ARG A 226 7.95 -16.66 16.29
CA ARG A 226 9.22 -17.16 16.82
C ARG A 226 10.20 -17.30 15.68
N VAL A 227 11.46 -16.92 15.90
CA VAL A 227 12.51 -17.05 14.88
C VAL A 227 13.54 -18.08 15.32
N LEU A 228 13.87 -19.01 14.42
CA LEU A 228 15.01 -19.91 14.56
C LEU A 228 16.16 -19.33 13.75
N ALA A 229 17.24 -19.00 14.45
CA ALA A 229 18.47 -18.53 13.82
C ALA A 229 19.12 -19.67 13.01
N PRO A 230 19.89 -19.33 11.97
CA PRO A 230 20.63 -20.31 11.21
C PRO A 230 21.60 -21.09 12.11
N GLN A 231 21.58 -22.42 12.05
CA GLN A 231 22.57 -23.23 12.76
C GLN A 231 23.94 -23.10 12.06
N THR A 232 24.98 -22.82 12.84
CA THR A 232 26.35 -22.83 12.32
C THR A 232 26.76 -24.27 11.98
N LYS A 233 27.60 -24.47 10.95
CA LYS A 233 28.09 -25.80 10.56
C LYS A 233 28.74 -26.58 11.73
N ALA A 234 29.30 -25.88 12.72
CA ALA A 234 29.85 -26.48 13.93
C ALA A 234 28.76 -27.01 14.88
N ALA A 235 27.62 -26.33 15.00
CA ALA A 235 26.48 -26.77 15.80
C ALA A 235 25.75 -27.96 15.15
N ALA A 236 25.65 -27.96 13.81
CA ALA A 236 25.06 -29.08 13.05
C ALA A 236 25.90 -30.36 13.08
N ALA A 237 27.20 -30.26 13.42
CA ALA A 237 28.12 -31.39 13.54
C ALA A 237 28.19 -31.98 14.96
N ALA A 238 27.57 -31.32 15.95
CA ALA A 238 27.48 -31.86 17.31
C ALA A 238 26.40 -32.95 17.36
N PRO A 239 26.63 -34.07 18.08
CA PRO A 239 25.60 -35.11 18.23
C PRO A 239 24.37 -34.52 18.93
N GLU A 240 23.24 -34.48 18.22
CA GLU A 240 21.97 -34.05 18.83
C GLU A 240 21.62 -34.96 20.01
N PRO A 241 21.25 -34.41 21.17
CA PRO A 241 20.76 -35.23 22.28
C PRO A 241 19.53 -36.00 21.82
N ALA A 242 19.53 -37.33 22.02
CA ALA A 242 18.52 -38.29 21.55
C ALA A 242 17.06 -38.01 21.99
N SER A 243 16.82 -36.93 22.74
CA SER A 243 15.52 -36.46 23.22
C SER A 243 15.04 -35.13 22.61
N ALA A 244 15.81 -34.48 21.73
CA ALA A 244 15.39 -33.24 21.09
C ALA A 244 14.46 -33.54 19.91
N ARG A 245 13.17 -33.22 20.04
CA ARG A 245 12.25 -33.21 18.89
C ARG A 245 12.73 -32.12 17.92
N PRO A 246 12.90 -32.41 16.61
CA PRO A 246 13.26 -31.38 15.65
C PRO A 246 12.17 -30.30 15.65
N VAL A 247 12.56 -29.04 15.90
CA VAL A 247 11.62 -27.92 15.85
C VAL A 247 11.25 -27.71 14.39
N GLN A 248 10.04 -28.13 14.03
CA GLN A 248 9.53 -27.98 12.67
C GLN A 248 9.11 -26.52 12.46
N ALA A 249 9.73 -25.85 11.48
CA ALA A 249 9.36 -24.49 11.12
C ALA A 249 8.08 -24.49 10.29
N ASP A 250 7.19 -23.52 10.57
CA ASP A 250 5.99 -23.26 9.78
C ASP A 250 6.31 -22.55 8.48
N VAL A 251 7.35 -21.71 8.51
CA VAL A 251 7.84 -20.92 7.37
C VAL A 251 9.37 -20.97 7.35
N LEU A 252 9.93 -21.16 6.16
CA LEU A 252 11.36 -21.09 5.90
C LEU A 252 11.69 -19.83 5.10
N ILE A 253 12.69 -19.07 5.54
CA ILE A 253 13.24 -17.94 4.80
C ILE A 253 14.58 -18.37 4.22
N GLN A 254 14.68 -18.34 2.89
CA GLN A 254 15.91 -18.61 2.14
C GLN A 254 16.32 -17.37 1.36
N GLY A 255 17.61 -17.03 1.39
CA GLY A 255 18.13 -15.88 0.65
C GLY A 255 19.28 -16.26 -0.28
N GLU A 256 19.27 -15.66 -1.47
CA GLU A 256 20.37 -15.65 -2.42
C GLU A 256 20.87 -14.22 -2.58
N LEU A 257 22.18 -14.03 -2.51
CA LEU A 257 22.84 -12.75 -2.69
C LEU A 257 23.72 -12.82 -3.94
N GLU A 258 23.54 -11.87 -4.84
CA GLU A 258 24.36 -11.70 -6.02
C GLU A 258 24.97 -10.30 -6.03
N ARG A 259 26.17 -10.16 -6.60
CA ARG A 259 26.82 -8.88 -6.83
C ARG A 259 27.04 -8.69 -8.33
N ASN A 260 26.56 -7.55 -8.84
CA ASN A 260 26.98 -7.03 -10.13
C ASN A 260 27.91 -5.81 -9.91
N PRO A 261 28.55 -5.26 -10.96
CA PRO A 261 29.48 -4.14 -10.80
C PRO A 261 28.89 -2.88 -10.14
N GLN A 262 27.57 -2.71 -10.15
CA GLN A 262 26.88 -1.51 -9.67
C GLN A 262 26.13 -1.72 -8.36
N ALA A 263 25.73 -2.96 -8.02
CA ALA A 263 24.85 -3.23 -6.90
C ALA A 263 24.98 -4.65 -6.34
N TRP A 264 24.69 -4.78 -5.04
CA TRP A 264 24.29 -6.03 -4.42
C TRP A 264 22.79 -6.23 -4.64
N THR A 265 22.38 -7.46 -4.91
CA THR A 265 20.97 -7.85 -5.02
C THR A 265 20.70 -9.05 -4.12
N LEU A 266 19.82 -8.86 -3.15
CA LEU A 266 19.30 -9.91 -2.29
C LEU A 266 17.93 -10.36 -2.80
N ARG A 267 17.76 -11.67 -2.98
CA ARG A 267 16.47 -12.31 -3.22
C ARG A 267 16.15 -13.24 -2.06
N ALA A 268 15.20 -12.85 -1.23
CA ALA A 268 14.70 -13.65 -0.12
C ALA A 268 13.33 -14.28 -0.48
N ARG A 269 13.16 -15.57 -0.18
CA ARG A 269 11.92 -16.32 -0.43
C ARG A 269 11.34 -16.82 0.88
N MET A 270 10.02 -16.71 1.01
CA MET A 270 9.23 -17.29 2.09
C MET A 270 8.61 -18.58 1.59
N ILE A 271 8.93 -19.71 2.21
CA ILE A 271 8.57 -21.03 1.73
C ILE A 271 7.83 -21.79 2.82
N LYS A 272 6.72 -22.43 2.48
CA LYS A 272 6.03 -23.37 3.37
C LYS A 272 6.75 -24.73 3.32
N PRO A 273 7.45 -25.20 4.37
CA PRO A 273 8.33 -26.36 4.27
C PRO A 273 7.61 -27.65 3.91
N ALA A 274 6.38 -27.83 4.41
CA ALA A 274 5.60 -29.04 4.17
C ALA A 274 5.20 -29.25 2.70
N THR A 275 5.12 -28.18 1.91
CA THR A 275 4.66 -28.24 0.51
C THR A 275 5.69 -27.76 -0.50
N GLY A 276 6.73 -27.05 -0.05
CA GLY A 276 7.65 -26.32 -0.92
C GLY A 276 7.02 -25.10 -1.60
N GLU A 277 5.81 -24.70 -1.20
CA GLU A 277 5.10 -23.55 -1.78
C GLU A 277 5.83 -22.25 -1.45
N ILE A 278 6.16 -21.46 -2.47
CA ILE A 278 6.70 -20.10 -2.31
C ILE A 278 5.53 -19.16 -2.02
N GLN A 279 5.44 -18.71 -0.77
CA GLN A 279 4.38 -17.82 -0.29
C GLN A 279 4.68 -16.34 -0.60
N ALA A 280 5.96 -15.99 -0.76
CA ALA A 280 6.43 -14.64 -1.04
C ALA A 280 7.86 -14.62 -1.59
N VAL A 281 8.20 -13.56 -2.32
CA VAL A 281 9.58 -13.23 -2.72
C VAL A 281 9.81 -11.74 -2.47
N ALA A 282 10.88 -11.42 -1.75
CA ALA A 282 11.39 -10.06 -1.58
C ALA A 282 12.70 -9.92 -2.38
N THR A 283 12.79 -8.92 -3.24
CA THR A 283 14.01 -8.63 -4.01
C THR A 283 14.41 -7.20 -3.76
N VAL A 284 15.66 -6.99 -3.33
CA VAL A 284 16.19 -5.68 -2.95
C VAL A 284 17.58 -5.51 -3.52
N SER A 285 17.86 -4.33 -4.06
CA SER A 285 19.17 -3.98 -4.58
C SER A 285 19.72 -2.73 -3.91
N VAL A 286 21.01 -2.75 -3.59
CA VAL A 286 21.72 -1.61 -2.98
C VAL A 286 23.02 -1.36 -3.76
N GLY A 287 23.22 -0.11 -4.18
CA GLY A 287 24.39 0.29 -4.97
C GLY A 287 25.70 0.14 -4.19
N VAL A 288 26.78 -0.25 -4.89
CA VAL A 288 28.09 -0.51 -4.28
C VAL A 288 28.93 0.77 -4.07
N ASP A 289 28.64 1.84 -4.80
CA ASP A 289 29.52 3.01 -4.93
C ASP A 289 29.30 4.11 -3.87
N ALA A 290 28.25 4.00 -3.05
CA ALA A 290 27.75 5.14 -2.27
C ALA A 290 27.68 4.94 -0.74
N ALA A 291 28.01 3.75 -0.23
CA ALA A 291 27.80 3.41 1.18
C ALA A 291 28.89 2.49 1.72
N ASP A 292 29.19 2.59 3.02
CA ASP A 292 30.05 1.60 3.68
C ASP A 292 29.35 0.22 3.76
N LEU A 293 30.15 -0.83 3.96
CA LEU A 293 29.65 -2.21 4.01
C LEU A 293 28.54 -2.39 5.08
N PRO A 294 28.66 -1.86 6.32
CA PRO A 294 27.58 -1.95 7.31
C PRO A 294 26.25 -1.30 6.89
N LEU A 295 26.29 -0.15 6.21
CA LEU A 295 25.10 0.53 5.70
C LEU A 295 24.47 -0.26 4.55
N GLN A 296 25.29 -0.80 3.64
CA GLN A 296 24.82 -1.67 2.56
C GLN A 296 24.09 -2.91 3.13
N GLN A 297 24.70 -3.58 4.12
CA GLN A 297 24.08 -4.71 4.82
C GLN A 297 22.76 -4.31 5.49
N SER A 298 22.72 -3.16 6.15
CA SER A 298 21.53 -2.67 6.85
C SER A 298 20.38 -2.39 5.89
N ARG A 299 20.65 -1.79 4.72
CA ARG A 299 19.63 -1.52 3.70
C ARG A 299 19.13 -2.78 3.02
N LEU A 300 20.00 -3.74 2.70
CA LEU A 300 19.58 -5.04 2.15
C LEU A 300 18.69 -5.81 3.13
N ALA A 301 19.11 -5.89 4.40
CA ALA A 301 18.35 -6.56 5.44
C ALA A 301 17.01 -5.85 5.72
N ALA A 302 17.01 -4.52 5.83
CA ALA A 302 15.79 -3.75 6.07
C ALA A 302 14.81 -3.82 4.90
N GLY A 303 15.29 -3.66 3.66
CA GLY A 303 14.43 -3.74 2.48
C GLY A 303 13.75 -5.10 2.35
N ALA A 304 14.49 -6.19 2.56
CA ALA A 304 13.89 -7.53 2.52
C ALA A 304 13.00 -7.75 3.75
N GLY A 305 13.42 -7.26 4.91
CA GLY A 305 12.71 -7.32 6.18
C GLY A 305 11.33 -6.67 6.13
N ASP A 306 11.20 -5.42 5.68
CA ASP A 306 9.92 -4.69 5.55
C ASP A 306 8.93 -5.48 4.66
N LEU A 307 9.38 -5.94 3.49
CA LEU A 307 8.55 -6.72 2.56
C LEU A 307 8.09 -8.05 3.16
N LEU A 308 9.00 -8.77 3.83
CA LEU A 308 8.69 -10.05 4.47
C LEU A 308 7.78 -9.86 5.69
N ALA A 309 8.01 -8.85 6.52
CA ALA A 309 7.21 -8.52 7.69
C ALA A 309 5.76 -8.20 7.31
N ARG A 310 5.55 -7.34 6.31
CA ARG A 310 4.22 -7.04 5.77
C ARG A 310 3.50 -8.28 5.26
N ARG A 311 4.24 -9.16 4.57
CA ARG A 311 3.67 -10.39 4.03
C ARG A 311 3.34 -11.41 5.11
N LEU A 312 4.20 -11.58 6.12
CA LEU A 312 3.92 -12.39 7.30
C LEU A 312 2.68 -11.87 8.02
N ASN A 313 2.61 -10.56 8.25
CA ASN A 313 1.47 -9.92 8.91
C ASN A 313 0.16 -10.18 8.16
N ALA A 314 0.13 -10.01 6.84
CA ALA A 314 -1.06 -10.29 6.04
C ALA A 314 -1.48 -11.77 6.10
N LEU A 315 -0.52 -12.71 6.11
CA LEU A 315 -0.81 -14.15 6.23
C LEU A 315 -1.39 -14.51 7.60
N LEU A 316 -0.89 -13.88 8.67
CA LEU A 316 -1.32 -14.14 10.04
C LEU A 316 -2.66 -13.45 10.37
N ASP A 317 -2.89 -12.26 9.83
CA ASP A 317 -4.14 -11.50 9.99
C ASP A 317 -5.32 -12.17 9.26
N SER A 318 -5.07 -12.87 8.15
CA SER A 318 -6.09 -13.58 7.38
C SER A 318 -6.59 -14.89 8.03
N GLY A 319 -6.17 -15.21 9.27
CA GLY A 319 -6.66 -16.38 10.02
C GLY A 319 -6.22 -17.77 9.52
N GLY A 320 -5.45 -17.84 8.43
CA GLY A 320 -5.08 -19.10 7.77
C GLY A 320 -6.19 -19.66 6.87
N GLU A 321 -7.33 -19.00 6.74
CA GLU A 321 -8.28 -19.29 5.66
C GLU A 321 -7.79 -18.57 4.40
N PRO A 322 -7.52 -19.30 3.30
CA PRO A 322 -7.32 -18.65 2.02
C PRO A 322 -8.54 -17.75 1.74
N PRO A 323 -8.37 -16.53 1.22
CA PRO A 323 -9.52 -15.77 0.73
C PRO A 323 -10.28 -16.71 -0.19
N ALA A 324 -11.57 -16.94 0.10
CA ALA A 324 -12.39 -17.89 -0.62
C ALA A 324 -12.09 -17.74 -2.12
N ARG A 325 -11.36 -18.71 -2.69
CA ARG A 325 -10.88 -18.66 -4.07
C ARG A 325 -12.14 -18.56 -4.94
N GLY A 326 -12.47 -17.35 -5.39
CA GLY A 326 -13.65 -17.12 -6.23
C GLY A 326 -14.60 -15.99 -5.82
N SER A 327 -14.39 -15.26 -4.71
CA SER A 327 -15.13 -14.02 -4.50
C SER A 327 -14.63 -12.95 -5.48
N ALA A 328 -15.39 -12.67 -6.54
CA ALA A 328 -15.10 -11.58 -7.47
C ALA A 328 -14.95 -10.23 -6.74
N HIS A 329 -15.59 -10.07 -5.59
CA HIS A 329 -15.56 -8.87 -4.76
C HIS A 329 -14.21 -8.71 -4.03
N ALA A 330 -13.57 -9.78 -3.57
CA ALA A 330 -12.24 -9.70 -2.97
C ALA A 330 -11.16 -9.25 -3.97
N GLY A 331 -11.27 -9.70 -5.23
CA GLY A 331 -10.41 -9.24 -6.32
C GLY A 331 -10.62 -7.75 -6.66
N GLN A 332 -11.88 -7.30 -6.69
CA GLN A 332 -12.23 -5.90 -6.93
C GLN A 332 -11.76 -4.98 -5.80
N ALA A 333 -11.95 -5.39 -4.54
CA ALA A 333 -11.48 -4.64 -3.37
C ALA A 333 -9.96 -4.44 -3.41
N LYS A 334 -9.20 -5.51 -3.68
CA LYS A 334 -7.74 -5.43 -3.80
C LYS A 334 -7.30 -4.45 -4.89
N VAL A 335 -7.88 -4.53 -6.08
CA VAL A 335 -7.55 -3.61 -7.19
C VAL A 335 -7.88 -2.16 -6.82
N ALA A 336 -9.05 -1.92 -6.21
CA ALA A 336 -9.45 -0.59 -5.78
C ALA A 336 -8.47 -0.02 -4.73
N ILE A 337 -8.04 -0.84 -3.77
CA ILE A 337 -7.03 -0.44 -2.76
C ILE A 337 -5.71 -0.08 -3.44
N GLU A 338 -5.18 -0.94 -4.32
CA GLU A 338 -3.91 -0.71 -5.01
C GLU A 338 -3.94 0.59 -5.84
N GLN A 339 -5.03 0.83 -6.56
CA GLN A 339 -5.23 2.03 -7.37
C GLN A 339 -5.41 3.29 -6.52
N ALA A 340 -6.13 3.20 -5.40
CA ALA A 340 -6.27 4.31 -4.46
C ALA A 340 -4.94 4.67 -3.80
N VAL A 341 -4.18 3.68 -3.32
CA VAL A 341 -2.84 3.87 -2.74
C VAL A 341 -1.88 4.52 -3.76
N ALA A 342 -1.92 4.07 -5.02
CA ALA A 342 -1.14 4.70 -6.09
C ALA A 342 -1.53 6.18 -6.29
N SER A 343 -2.82 6.50 -6.19
CA SER A 343 -3.34 7.87 -6.35
C SER A 343 -3.02 8.77 -5.16
N ILE A 344 -2.93 8.22 -3.94
CA ILE A 344 -2.46 8.94 -2.74
C ILE A 344 -1.01 9.43 -2.94
N ASN A 345 -0.17 8.64 -3.60
CA ASN A 345 1.25 8.94 -3.80
C ASN A 345 1.53 9.95 -4.94
N GLN A 346 0.61 10.13 -5.90
CA GLN A 346 0.71 11.10 -7.01
C GLN A 346 -0.48 12.06 -6.99
N THR A 347 -0.55 12.89 -5.96
CA THR A 347 -1.80 13.55 -5.57
C THR A 347 -2.11 14.77 -6.44
N THR A 348 -2.95 14.61 -7.46
CA THR A 348 -3.73 15.71 -8.07
C THR A 348 -5.16 15.68 -7.54
N ARG A 349 -5.89 16.81 -7.56
CA ARG A 349 -7.31 16.85 -7.15
C ARG A 349 -8.18 15.89 -7.96
N GLU A 350 -7.88 15.73 -9.25
CA GLU A 350 -8.59 14.80 -10.13
C GLU A 350 -8.37 13.35 -9.70
N ARG A 351 -7.10 12.92 -9.53
CA ARG A 351 -6.76 11.56 -9.09
C ARG A 351 -7.35 11.24 -7.72
N PHE A 352 -7.39 12.23 -6.84
CA PHE A 352 -8.03 12.13 -5.54
C PHE A 352 -9.52 11.82 -5.65
N ALA A 353 -10.26 12.60 -6.45
CA ALA A 353 -11.68 12.39 -6.66
C ALA A 353 -11.96 11.03 -7.33
N THR A 354 -11.12 10.62 -8.29
CA THR A 354 -11.21 9.29 -8.92
C THR A 354 -11.01 8.16 -7.91
N ALA A 355 -9.98 8.26 -7.07
CA ALA A 355 -9.71 7.27 -6.03
C ALA A 355 -10.85 7.18 -5.01
N GLN A 356 -11.43 8.33 -4.62
CA GLN A 356 -12.56 8.36 -3.69
C GLN A 356 -13.78 7.64 -4.29
N THR A 357 -14.15 7.98 -5.54
CA THR A 357 -15.28 7.34 -6.24
C THR A 357 -15.10 5.83 -6.36
N MET A 358 -13.87 5.39 -6.63
CA MET A 358 -13.55 3.97 -6.76
C MET A 358 -13.69 3.22 -5.43
N LEU A 359 -13.16 3.79 -4.34
CA LEU A 359 -13.29 3.23 -3.00
C LEU A 359 -14.74 3.19 -2.55
N ASP A 360 -15.52 4.24 -2.81
CA ASP A 360 -16.94 4.31 -2.46
C ASP A 360 -17.73 3.21 -3.20
N LYS A 361 -17.46 2.99 -4.49
CA LYS A 361 -18.08 1.91 -5.27
C LYS A 361 -17.69 0.52 -4.76
N ALA A 362 -16.43 0.33 -4.39
CA ALA A 362 -15.95 -0.93 -3.85
C ALA A 362 -16.59 -1.23 -2.48
N LEU A 363 -16.68 -0.22 -1.60
CA LEU A 363 -17.36 -0.34 -0.30
C LEU A 363 -18.86 -0.59 -0.43
N ALA A 364 -19.51 0.00 -1.43
CA ALA A 364 -20.92 -0.30 -1.72
C ALA A 364 -21.14 -1.77 -2.15
N SER A 365 -20.14 -2.39 -2.77
CA SER A 365 -20.17 -3.79 -3.21
C SER A 365 -19.77 -4.78 -2.11
N ASP A 366 -18.98 -4.33 -1.13
CA ASP A 366 -18.52 -5.12 0.02
C ASP A 366 -18.57 -4.28 1.32
N PRO A 367 -19.79 -4.03 1.86
CA PRO A 367 -19.96 -3.19 3.04
C PRO A 367 -19.29 -3.82 4.28
N GLY A 368 -18.48 -3.04 4.99
CA GLY A 368 -17.77 -3.50 6.18
C GLY A 368 -16.40 -4.14 5.90
N ASN A 369 -15.93 -4.11 4.66
CA ASN A 369 -14.56 -4.48 4.34
C ASN A 369 -13.56 -3.50 4.97
N VAL A 370 -12.93 -3.95 6.06
CA VAL A 370 -12.01 -3.14 6.87
C VAL A 370 -10.86 -2.55 6.05
N ASP A 371 -10.33 -3.28 5.07
CA ASP A 371 -9.18 -2.83 4.29
C ASP A 371 -9.55 -1.68 3.33
N LEU A 372 -10.77 -1.74 2.76
CA LEU A 372 -11.32 -0.64 1.96
C LEU A 372 -11.61 0.59 2.82
N GLU A 373 -12.21 0.40 4.01
CA GLU A 373 -12.51 1.50 4.93
C GLU A 373 -11.23 2.21 5.38
N VAL A 374 -10.19 1.45 5.75
CA VAL A 374 -8.88 2.00 6.15
C VAL A 374 -8.23 2.77 5.00
N THR A 375 -8.35 2.27 3.76
CA THR A 375 -7.82 2.96 2.58
C THR A 375 -8.58 4.26 2.31
N LEU A 376 -9.90 4.29 2.51
CA LEU A 376 -10.71 5.50 2.41
C LEU A 376 -10.32 6.53 3.48
N ALA A 377 -10.12 6.10 4.74
CA ALA A 377 -9.63 6.97 5.80
C ALA A 377 -8.23 7.55 5.46
N ALA A 378 -7.33 6.75 4.89
CA ALA A 378 -6.03 7.22 4.42
C ALA A 378 -6.15 8.27 3.31
N LEU A 379 -7.08 8.09 2.38
CA LEU A 379 -7.38 9.06 1.33
C LEU A 379 -7.95 10.36 1.92
N GLN A 380 -8.94 10.29 2.81
CA GLN A 380 -9.51 11.45 3.48
C GLN A 380 -8.43 12.26 4.24
N LEU A 381 -7.53 11.58 4.96
CA LEU A 381 -6.39 12.23 5.60
C LEU A 381 -5.50 12.97 4.61
N ARG A 382 -5.26 12.39 3.43
CA ARG A 382 -4.50 13.06 2.37
C ARG A 382 -5.21 14.33 1.88
N GLY A 383 -6.54 14.29 1.73
CA GLY A 383 -7.34 15.45 1.34
C GLY A 383 -7.27 16.59 2.37
N ILE A 384 -7.29 16.25 3.66
CA ILE A 384 -7.09 17.21 4.76
C ILE A 384 -5.69 17.84 4.68
N GLN A 385 -4.64 17.03 4.53
CA GLN A 385 -3.25 17.50 4.45
C GLN A 385 -2.98 18.41 3.25
N MET A 386 -3.64 18.16 2.11
CA MET A 386 -3.50 18.96 0.90
C MET A 386 -4.43 20.20 0.89
N VAL A 387 -5.22 20.40 1.95
CA VAL A 387 -6.21 21.50 2.06
C VAL A 387 -7.17 21.50 0.88
N TRP A 388 -7.69 20.32 0.55
CA TRP A 388 -8.66 20.14 -0.54
C TRP A 388 -10.11 20.12 -0.07
N TYR A 389 -10.32 19.96 1.23
CA TYR A 389 -11.61 20.12 1.87
C TYR A 389 -11.80 21.55 2.39
N GLY A 390 -13.05 22.02 2.36
CA GLY A 390 -13.42 23.19 3.16
C GLY A 390 -13.28 22.92 4.67
N PRO A 391 -13.26 23.94 5.55
CA PRO A 391 -13.06 23.74 6.99
C PRO A 391 -14.10 22.84 7.67
N GLU A 392 -15.34 22.83 7.20
CA GLU A 392 -16.40 21.94 7.72
C GLU A 392 -16.25 20.52 7.21
N GLU A 393 -16.03 20.36 5.91
CA GLU A 393 -15.76 19.06 5.27
C GLU A 393 -14.52 18.39 5.88
N ALA A 394 -13.46 19.15 6.15
CA ALA A 394 -12.25 18.64 6.78
C ALA A 394 -12.53 18.10 8.19
N ARG A 395 -13.34 18.81 8.99
CA ARG A 395 -13.75 18.36 10.32
C ARG A 395 -14.62 17.10 10.26
N ALA A 396 -15.54 17.02 9.28
CA ALA A 396 -16.38 15.84 9.07
C ALA A 396 -15.54 14.63 8.60
N ALA A 397 -14.61 14.85 7.68
CA ALA A 397 -13.68 13.83 7.19
C ALA A 397 -12.76 13.32 8.31
N GLU A 398 -12.24 14.22 9.16
CA GLU A 398 -11.45 13.85 10.35
C GLU A 398 -12.24 12.95 11.30
N SER A 399 -13.48 13.35 11.65
CA SER A 399 -14.35 12.57 12.53
C SER A 399 -14.66 11.18 11.94
N THR A 400 -14.99 11.14 10.64
CA THR A 400 -15.30 9.90 9.92
C THR A 400 -14.10 8.95 9.87
N ALA A 401 -12.92 9.47 9.50
CA ALA A 401 -11.69 8.70 9.46
C ALA A 401 -11.32 8.15 10.85
N GLY A 402 -11.48 8.95 11.90
CA GLY A 402 -11.25 8.52 13.28
C GLY A 402 -12.13 7.33 13.67
N ALA A 403 -13.45 7.44 13.43
CA ALA A 403 -14.41 6.37 13.75
C ALA A 403 -14.13 5.08 12.97
N ILE A 404 -13.79 5.19 11.69
CA ILE A 404 -13.38 4.05 10.85
C ILE A 404 -12.16 3.36 11.45
N LEU A 405 -11.11 4.11 11.77
CA LEU A 405 -9.84 3.55 12.21
C LEU A 405 -9.94 2.91 13.60
N GLU A 406 -10.75 3.47 14.51
CA GLU A 406 -11.02 2.85 15.80
C GLU A 406 -11.76 1.51 15.66
N ARG A 407 -12.71 1.41 14.74
CA ARG A 407 -13.39 0.14 14.43
C ARG A 407 -12.42 -0.85 13.78
N ALA A 408 -11.63 -0.39 12.82
CA ALA A 408 -10.63 -1.22 12.14
C ALA A 408 -9.60 -1.79 13.12
N LEU A 409 -9.14 -1.02 14.10
CA LEU A 409 -8.24 -1.49 15.15
C LEU A 409 -8.86 -2.56 16.04
N ARG A 410 -10.16 -2.45 16.36
CA ARG A 410 -10.86 -3.51 17.11
C ARG A 410 -10.99 -4.78 16.29
N ALA A 411 -11.22 -4.67 14.97
CA ALA A 411 -11.38 -5.81 14.09
C ALA A 411 -10.05 -6.51 13.76
N LYS A 412 -8.98 -5.72 13.52
CA LYS A 412 -7.66 -6.18 13.08
C LYS A 412 -6.55 -5.51 13.91
N PRO A 413 -6.41 -5.84 15.20
CA PRO A 413 -5.52 -5.13 16.14
C PRO A 413 -4.03 -5.28 15.85
N ASN A 414 -3.65 -6.26 15.03
CA ASN A 414 -2.27 -6.54 14.67
C ASN A 414 -1.96 -6.20 13.21
N SER A 415 -2.90 -5.64 12.45
CA SER A 415 -2.72 -5.34 11.04
C SER A 415 -1.83 -4.12 10.84
N ILE A 416 -0.70 -4.29 10.14
CA ILE A 416 0.25 -3.19 9.84
C ILE A 416 -0.45 -2.04 9.11
N PRO A 417 -1.21 -2.24 8.01
CA PRO A 417 -1.91 -1.15 7.32
C PRO A 417 -2.85 -0.34 8.23
N VAL A 418 -3.55 -1.01 9.16
CA VAL A 418 -4.46 -0.36 10.11
C VAL A 418 -3.67 0.49 11.11
N LEU A 419 -2.64 -0.10 11.73
CA LEU A 419 -1.78 0.57 12.72
C LEU A 419 -1.04 1.76 12.11
N GLU A 420 -0.49 1.62 10.91
CA GLU A 420 0.16 2.69 10.16
C GLU A 420 -0.79 3.85 9.87
N THR A 421 -1.99 3.55 9.36
CA THR A 421 -2.97 4.57 9.02
C THR A 421 -3.49 5.28 10.27
N TYR A 422 -3.66 4.55 11.38
CA TYR A 422 -4.01 5.15 12.66
C TYR A 422 -2.90 6.03 13.23
N CYS A 423 -1.63 5.59 13.16
CA CYS A 423 -0.51 6.44 13.56
C CYS A 423 -0.48 7.75 12.74
N ARG A 424 -0.69 7.65 11.42
CA ARG A 424 -0.76 8.81 10.52
C ARG A 424 -1.93 9.73 10.85
N PHE A 425 -3.10 9.17 11.15
CA PHE A 425 -4.29 9.92 11.60
C PHE A 425 -3.98 10.75 12.84
N LEU A 426 -3.42 10.12 13.87
CA LEU A 426 -3.07 10.79 15.12
C LEU A 426 -2.03 11.89 14.89
N SER A 427 -1.00 11.64 14.06
CA SER A 427 -0.01 12.66 13.73
C SER A 427 -0.61 13.85 12.96
N ALA A 428 -1.45 13.58 11.94
CA ALA A 428 -2.07 14.62 11.12
C ALA A 428 -3.07 15.50 11.90
N THR A 429 -3.68 14.95 12.96
CA THR A 429 -4.62 15.65 13.86
C THR A 429 -3.92 16.26 15.08
N ASN A 430 -2.59 16.28 15.08
CA ASN A 430 -1.72 16.79 16.14
C ASN A 430 -1.86 16.05 17.48
N ARG A 431 -2.23 14.77 17.49
CA ARG A 431 -2.26 13.90 18.68
C ARG A 431 -0.91 13.17 18.83
N PHE A 432 0.17 13.94 18.99
CA PHE A 432 1.54 13.42 18.85
C PHE A 432 1.91 12.32 19.85
N ALA A 433 1.57 12.49 21.14
CA ALA A 433 1.89 11.47 22.15
C ALA A 433 1.20 10.13 21.87
N GLU A 434 -0.06 10.17 21.46
CA GLU A 434 -0.83 8.98 21.10
C GLU A 434 -0.31 8.35 19.79
N SER A 435 0.09 9.20 18.84
CA SER A 435 0.73 8.76 17.59
C SER A 435 2.01 7.96 17.87
N LEU A 436 2.85 8.37 18.83
CA LEU A 436 4.03 7.61 19.23
C LEU A 436 3.70 6.19 19.69
N VAL A 437 2.62 6.02 20.48
CA VAL A 437 2.18 4.71 20.97
C VAL A 437 1.68 3.84 19.81
N ALA A 438 0.85 4.41 18.93
CA ALA A 438 0.32 3.70 17.77
C ALA A 438 1.44 3.28 16.80
N CYS A 439 2.40 4.16 16.53
CA CYS A 439 3.55 3.83 15.69
C CYS A 439 4.47 2.80 16.33
N ALA A 440 4.68 2.84 17.65
CA ALA A 440 5.45 1.80 18.35
C ALA A 440 4.80 0.42 18.18
N ARG A 441 3.47 0.35 18.16
CA ARG A 441 2.73 -0.89 17.86
C ARG A 441 2.90 -1.33 16.41
N ALA A 442 2.91 -0.42 15.44
CA ALA A 442 3.22 -0.76 14.05
C ALA A 442 4.65 -1.33 13.92
N LEU A 443 5.62 -0.69 14.59
CA LEU A 443 7.03 -1.11 14.59
C LEU A 443 7.28 -2.44 15.30
N SER A 444 6.37 -2.89 16.17
CA SER A 444 6.45 -4.22 16.77
C SER A 444 6.04 -5.34 15.80
N PHE A 445 5.39 -5.01 14.68
CA PHE A 445 5.09 -5.97 13.60
C PHE A 445 5.96 -5.78 12.36
N ASP A 446 6.49 -4.58 12.15
CA ASP A 446 7.46 -4.28 11.10
C ASP A 446 8.54 -3.31 11.63
N PRO A 447 9.65 -3.85 12.17
CA PRO A 447 10.74 -3.05 12.75
C PRO A 447 11.47 -2.16 11.74
N TRP A 448 11.26 -2.38 10.44
CA TRP A 448 11.89 -1.64 9.35
C TRP A 448 10.95 -0.63 8.70
N ASN A 449 9.78 -0.40 9.27
CA ASN A 449 8.80 0.52 8.72
C ASN A 449 9.30 1.98 8.78
N GLY A 450 9.91 2.48 7.71
CA GLY A 450 10.48 3.83 7.67
C GLY A 450 9.42 4.94 7.74
N LEU A 451 8.18 4.67 7.30
CA LEU A 451 7.09 5.63 7.47
C LEU A 451 6.67 5.75 8.94
N ALA A 452 6.55 4.63 9.66
CA ALA A 452 6.29 4.66 11.10
C ALA A 452 7.44 5.33 11.85
N LEU A 453 8.71 5.06 11.49
CA LEU A 453 9.87 5.76 12.06
C LEU A 453 9.82 7.26 11.78
N TYR A 454 9.46 7.69 10.56
CA TYR A 454 9.28 9.10 10.24
C TYR A 454 8.24 9.76 11.14
N LEU A 455 7.09 9.11 11.35
CA LEU A 455 6.02 9.64 12.20
C LEU A 455 6.42 9.65 13.69
N VAL A 456 7.22 8.68 14.16
CA VAL A 456 7.83 8.71 15.50
C VAL A 456 8.75 9.92 15.64
N GLY A 457 9.66 10.14 14.68
CA GLY A 457 10.56 11.28 14.66
C GLY A 457 9.80 12.61 14.64
N LEU A 458 8.72 12.70 13.86
CA LEU A 458 7.87 13.87 13.80
C LEU A 458 7.14 14.13 15.13
N GLY A 459 6.61 13.08 15.75
CA GLY A 459 6.00 13.18 17.08
C GLY A 459 7.01 13.64 18.15
N GLN A 460 8.22 13.08 18.16
CA GLN A 460 9.30 13.50 19.06
C GLN A 460 9.69 14.97 18.84
N LEU A 461 9.81 15.42 17.59
CA LEU A 461 10.04 16.84 17.24
C LEU A 461 8.99 17.75 17.87
N HIS A 462 7.71 17.51 17.61
CA HIS A 462 6.62 18.34 18.15
C HIS A 462 6.53 18.30 19.68
N LEU A 463 6.98 17.21 20.29
CA LEU A 463 7.08 17.06 21.74
C LEU A 463 8.38 17.63 22.34
N GLY A 464 9.24 18.27 21.54
CA GLY A 464 10.45 18.95 22.01
C GLY A 464 11.64 18.03 22.25
N ARG A 465 11.59 16.76 21.79
CA ARG A 465 12.64 15.75 21.94
C ARG A 465 13.48 15.68 20.67
N PHE A 466 14.27 16.71 20.42
CA PHE A 466 14.93 16.91 19.11
C PHE A 466 16.06 15.89 18.85
N GLU A 467 16.81 15.51 19.89
CA GLU A 467 17.87 14.51 19.81
C GLU A 467 17.31 13.12 19.52
N ASP A 468 16.24 12.74 20.23
CA ASP A 468 15.51 11.49 19.99
C ASP A 468 15.00 11.44 18.54
N ALA A 469 14.39 12.54 18.07
CA ALA A 469 13.90 12.65 16.71
C ALA A 469 15.02 12.47 15.68
N LEU A 470 16.16 13.14 15.89
CA LEU A 470 17.32 13.00 15.00
C LEU A 470 17.83 11.56 14.96
N ALA A 471 17.90 10.87 16.10
CA ALA A 471 18.28 9.46 16.17
C ALA A 471 17.30 8.58 15.39
N THR A 472 16.00 8.81 15.53
CA THR A 472 14.96 8.08 14.81
C THR A 472 15.01 8.34 13.30
N PHE A 473 15.20 9.58 12.85
CA PHE A 473 15.35 9.87 11.41
C PHE A 473 16.61 9.25 10.81
N ARG A 474 17.74 9.23 11.55
CA ARG A 474 18.96 8.51 11.13
C ARG A 474 18.72 7.01 11.04
N GLN A 475 17.92 6.43 11.93
CA GLN A 475 17.53 5.03 11.83
C GLN A 475 16.69 4.78 10.56
N ALA A 476 15.72 5.65 10.26
CA ALA A 476 14.92 5.57 9.05
C ALA A 476 15.80 5.67 7.78
N ASP A 477 16.77 6.58 7.72
CA ASP A 477 17.72 6.71 6.60
C ASP A 477 18.66 5.50 6.44
N ARG A 478 19.05 4.88 7.56
CA ARG A 478 19.84 3.65 7.57
C ARG A 478 19.06 2.48 6.99
N PHE A 479 17.76 2.39 7.25
CA PHE A 479 16.90 1.32 6.72
C PHE A 479 16.46 1.61 5.29
N ASP A 480 16.10 2.85 5.00
CA ASP A 480 15.68 3.33 3.69
C ASP A 480 14.47 2.59 3.11
N THR A 481 13.39 2.47 3.89
CA THR A 481 12.27 1.59 3.59
C THR A 481 10.91 2.29 3.76
N PRO A 482 10.08 2.39 2.71
CA PRO A 482 10.43 2.17 1.30
C PRO A 482 11.27 3.34 0.74
N PRO A 483 12.20 3.11 -0.20
CA PRO A 483 13.09 4.17 -0.71
C PRO A 483 12.36 5.39 -1.30
N VAL A 484 11.13 5.20 -1.82
CA VAL A 484 10.29 6.28 -2.36
C VAL A 484 9.94 7.34 -1.32
N SER A 485 9.98 6.99 -0.03
CA SER A 485 9.68 7.89 1.08
C SER A 485 10.92 8.57 1.68
N ARG A 486 12.12 8.32 1.11
CA ARG A 486 13.40 8.78 1.68
C ARG A 486 13.48 10.27 1.97
N TRP A 487 12.87 11.08 1.12
CA TRP A 487 12.83 12.52 1.31
C TRP A 487 12.19 12.94 2.66
N THR A 488 11.23 12.19 3.19
CA THR A 488 10.50 12.58 4.41
C THR A 488 11.38 12.59 5.65
N TRP A 489 12.15 11.51 5.89
CA TRP A 489 13.08 11.45 7.03
C TRP A 489 14.38 12.20 6.80
N LEU A 490 14.81 12.42 5.54
CA LEU A 490 15.90 13.35 5.26
C LEU A 490 15.51 14.79 5.65
N LEU A 491 14.31 15.23 5.26
CA LEU A 491 13.76 16.52 5.68
C LEU A 491 13.60 16.57 7.21
N GLY A 492 13.10 15.49 7.82
CA GLY A 492 12.96 15.35 9.27
C GLY A 492 14.29 15.48 10.02
N ALA A 493 15.36 14.82 9.55
CA ALA A 493 16.70 14.94 10.12
C ALA A 493 17.25 16.37 9.99
N GLY A 494 17.04 17.00 8.84
CA GLY A 494 17.40 18.41 8.63
C GLY A 494 16.64 19.34 9.59
N TRP A 495 15.35 19.12 9.76
CA TRP A 495 14.53 19.88 10.69
C TRP A 495 14.96 19.65 12.15
N ALA A 496 15.26 18.42 12.56
CA ALA A 496 15.77 18.14 13.90
C ALA A 496 17.10 18.87 14.18
N ASN A 497 18.02 18.91 13.22
CA ASN A 497 19.26 19.70 13.38
C ASN A 497 18.99 21.20 13.48
N LEU A 498 18.03 21.74 12.72
CA LEU A 498 17.59 23.14 12.90
C LEU A 498 17.04 23.41 14.31
N MET A 499 16.20 22.50 14.83
CA MET A 499 15.65 22.65 16.18
C MET A 499 16.75 22.59 17.27
N LEU A 500 17.84 21.87 17.00
CA LEU A 500 19.03 21.76 17.87
C LEU A 500 20.03 22.92 17.73
N ASP A 501 19.72 23.91 16.90
CA ASP A 501 20.66 24.98 16.56
C ASP A 501 21.96 24.47 15.87
N HIS A 502 21.85 23.41 15.06
CA HIS A 502 22.91 22.83 14.23
C HIS A 502 22.70 23.10 12.71
N GLY A 503 22.74 24.37 12.31
CA GLY A 503 22.38 24.80 10.95
C GLY A 503 23.31 24.25 9.86
N ALA A 504 24.61 24.14 10.16
CA ALA A 504 25.60 23.61 9.23
C ALA A 504 25.36 22.12 8.93
N GLU A 505 24.97 21.35 9.94
CA GLU A 505 24.61 19.94 9.83
C GLU A 505 23.24 19.77 9.18
N ALA A 506 22.30 20.68 9.41
CA ALA A 506 20.95 20.63 8.85
C ALA A 506 20.94 20.73 7.31
N ALA A 507 21.69 21.68 6.75
CA ALA A 507 21.69 21.97 5.32
C ALA A 507 21.89 20.72 4.42
N PRO A 508 22.93 19.87 4.60
CA PRO A 508 23.14 18.70 3.74
C PRO A 508 22.05 17.63 3.87
N TRP A 509 21.29 17.58 4.97
CA TRP A 509 20.10 16.71 5.05
C TRP A 509 18.96 17.25 4.18
N ILE A 510 18.70 18.56 4.26
CA ILE A 510 17.62 19.21 3.53
C ILE A 510 17.92 19.24 2.03
N GLU A 511 19.16 19.52 1.63
CA GLU A 511 19.62 19.46 0.24
C GLU A 511 19.38 18.07 -0.38
N ARG A 512 19.75 17.00 0.32
CA ARG A 512 19.48 15.62 -0.12
C ARG A 512 18.00 15.31 -0.21
N SER A 513 17.18 15.85 0.70
CA SER A 513 15.72 15.75 0.59
C SER A 513 15.19 16.47 -0.67
N ILE A 514 15.64 17.70 -0.92
CA ILE A 514 15.25 18.50 -2.09
C ILE A 514 15.67 17.82 -3.40
N ALA A 515 16.85 17.20 -3.44
CA ALA A 515 17.32 16.46 -4.60
C ALA A 515 16.38 15.29 -5.00
N ILE A 516 15.67 14.69 -4.03
CA ILE A 516 14.67 13.64 -4.28
C ILE A 516 13.32 14.25 -4.67
N THR A 517 12.91 15.36 -4.03
CA THR A 517 11.61 16.01 -4.26
C THR A 517 11.78 17.53 -4.36
N PRO A 518 12.19 18.05 -5.54
CA PRO A 518 12.54 19.46 -5.72
C PRO A 518 11.32 20.40 -5.70
N GLY A 519 10.10 19.86 -5.79
CA GLY A 519 8.87 20.64 -5.94
C GLY A 519 8.27 21.21 -4.65
N THR A 520 9.02 21.32 -3.55
CA THR A 520 8.45 21.71 -2.24
C THR A 520 9.04 23.01 -1.70
N GLY A 521 8.30 24.12 -1.82
CA GLY A 521 8.76 25.44 -1.36
C GLY A 521 9.11 25.50 0.14
N ARG A 522 8.41 24.71 0.99
CA ARG A 522 8.69 24.63 2.44
C ARG A 522 10.09 24.07 2.73
N SER A 523 10.56 23.10 1.94
CA SER A 523 11.90 22.51 2.12
C SER A 523 12.99 23.55 1.85
N HIS A 524 12.81 24.39 0.83
CA HIS A 524 13.71 25.51 0.54
C HIS A 524 13.70 26.59 1.64
N MET A 525 12.55 26.84 2.28
CA MET A 525 12.47 27.78 3.42
C MET A 525 13.20 27.23 4.65
N LEU A 526 13.12 25.92 4.92
CA LEU A 526 13.92 25.28 5.96
C LEU A 526 15.41 25.32 5.62
N LEU A 527 15.79 25.11 4.35
CA LEU A 527 17.18 25.26 3.91
C LEU A 527 17.68 26.70 4.09
N ALA A 528 16.85 27.70 3.81
CA ALA A 528 17.16 29.10 4.04
C ALA A 528 17.43 29.39 5.52
N ALA A 529 16.58 28.86 6.42
CA ALA A 529 16.83 28.97 7.86
C ALA A 529 18.15 28.29 8.27
N ALA A 530 18.48 27.13 7.68
CA ALA A 530 19.72 26.39 7.98
C ALA A 530 20.96 27.19 7.58
N TYR A 531 20.96 27.76 6.37
CA TYR A 531 22.03 28.63 5.91
C TYR A 531 22.13 29.91 6.73
N GLN A 532 20.99 30.53 7.09
CA GLN A 532 21.00 31.75 7.89
C GLN A 532 21.62 31.50 9.27
N GLN A 533 21.25 30.41 9.92
CA GLN A 533 21.79 29.99 11.20
C GLN A 533 23.28 29.61 11.12
N ALA A 534 23.74 29.08 9.98
CA ALA A 534 25.14 28.81 9.68
C ALA A 534 25.94 30.06 9.23
N GLY A 535 25.35 31.26 9.23
CA GLY A 535 25.99 32.51 8.80
C GLY A 535 26.16 32.66 7.27
N ARG A 536 25.52 31.80 6.48
CA ARG A 536 25.59 31.76 5.00
C ARG A 536 24.45 32.60 4.38
N THR A 537 24.43 33.90 4.67
CA THR A 537 23.28 34.79 4.39
C THR A 537 22.90 34.89 2.91
N GLU A 538 23.86 34.93 1.98
CA GLU A 538 23.54 35.02 0.55
C GLU A 538 22.85 33.75 0.03
N GLU A 539 23.30 32.59 0.50
CA GLU A 539 22.71 31.29 0.17
C GLU A 539 21.34 31.13 0.84
N ALA A 540 21.19 31.65 2.06
CA ALA A 540 19.90 31.71 2.75
C ALA A 540 18.87 32.49 1.92
N ARG A 541 19.23 33.69 1.43
CA ARG A 541 18.37 34.50 0.56
C ARG A 541 18.08 33.82 -0.77
N ALA A 542 19.05 33.13 -1.37
CA ALA A 542 18.83 32.37 -2.59
C ALA A 542 17.84 31.21 -2.39
N ALA A 543 18.02 30.43 -1.33
CA ALA A 543 17.10 29.35 -0.97
C ALA A 543 15.69 29.90 -0.66
N MET A 544 15.57 31.03 0.05
CA MET A 544 14.28 31.67 0.34
C MET A 544 13.56 32.11 -0.94
N ARG A 545 14.26 32.76 -1.87
CA ARG A 545 13.70 33.15 -3.18
C ARG A 545 13.15 31.94 -3.94
N GLU A 546 13.87 30.84 -3.95
CA GLU A 546 13.41 29.61 -4.60
C GLU A 546 12.18 29.02 -3.89
N GLY A 547 12.17 29.03 -2.55
CA GLY A 547 11.00 28.62 -1.77
C GLY A 547 9.75 29.44 -2.07
N LEU A 548 9.89 30.77 -2.18
CA LEU A 548 8.81 31.69 -2.54
C LEU A 548 8.37 31.54 -4.00
N ARG A 549 9.30 31.23 -4.92
CA ARG A 549 8.98 30.93 -6.32
C ARG A 549 8.11 29.67 -6.44
N LEU A 550 8.42 28.63 -5.66
CA LEU A 550 7.66 27.37 -5.62
C LEU A 550 6.34 27.48 -4.85
N ARG A 551 6.25 28.38 -3.87
CA ARG A 551 5.03 28.64 -3.10
C ARG A 551 4.76 30.15 -2.97
N PRO A 552 4.23 30.80 -4.01
CA PRO A 552 3.91 32.23 -3.99
C PRO A 552 2.90 32.58 -2.89
N GLY A 553 2.99 33.81 -2.35
CA GLY A 553 2.10 34.28 -1.28
C GLY A 553 2.39 33.67 0.11
N THR A 554 3.53 33.00 0.28
CA THR A 554 3.96 32.54 1.61
C THR A 554 4.43 33.72 2.46
N THR A 555 4.02 33.73 3.72
CA THR A 555 4.38 34.72 4.72
C THR A 555 4.66 34.03 6.07
N ALA A 556 5.26 34.73 7.03
CA ALA A 556 5.49 34.21 8.37
C ALA A 556 4.21 33.69 9.04
N LEU A 557 3.05 34.30 8.73
CA LEU A 557 1.75 33.92 9.28
C LEU A 557 1.25 32.57 8.76
N ASN A 558 1.51 32.22 7.49
CA ASN A 558 0.95 31.02 6.86
C ASN A 558 1.95 29.86 6.71
N VAL A 559 3.23 30.07 7.03
CA VAL A 559 4.24 28.99 7.14
C VAL A 559 4.48 28.52 8.56
N ALA A 560 3.94 29.22 9.56
CA ALA A 560 4.05 28.85 10.97
C ALA A 560 3.62 27.40 11.20
N PRO A 561 4.38 26.62 11.99
CA PRO A 561 4.03 25.23 12.26
C PRO A 561 2.80 25.11 13.17
N PRO A 562 2.13 23.92 13.17
CA PRO A 562 1.03 23.68 14.09
C PRO A 562 1.50 23.73 15.54
N THR A 563 0.72 24.41 16.38
CA THR A 563 1.00 24.57 17.82
C THR A 563 0.10 23.72 18.71
N LYS A 564 -1.03 23.22 18.19
CA LYS A 564 -1.96 22.37 18.93
C LYS A 564 -1.24 21.11 19.44
N ASN A 565 -1.33 20.86 20.74
CA ASN A 565 -0.69 19.74 21.46
C ASN A 565 0.84 19.62 21.27
N ALA A 566 1.49 20.66 20.77
CA ALA A 566 2.94 20.71 20.69
C ALA A 566 3.52 21.16 22.05
N SER A 567 4.75 20.76 22.34
CA SER A 567 5.44 21.20 23.56
C SER A 567 5.78 22.70 23.50
N PRO A 568 5.84 23.39 24.66
CA PRO A 568 6.33 24.78 24.71
C PRO A 568 7.75 24.94 24.15
N VAL A 569 8.62 23.95 24.36
CA VAL A 569 10.00 23.91 23.84
C VAL A 569 10.01 23.93 22.31
N TYR A 570 9.13 23.14 21.69
CA TYR A 570 8.94 23.14 20.24
C TYR A 570 8.46 24.49 19.74
N VAL A 571 7.40 25.06 20.35
CA VAL A 571 6.79 26.32 19.91
C VAL A 571 7.81 27.46 19.95
N ALA A 572 8.51 27.63 21.08
CA ALA A 572 9.52 28.68 21.23
C ALA A 572 10.68 28.53 20.22
N THR A 573 11.10 27.30 19.94
CA THR A 573 12.17 27.04 18.96
C THR A 573 11.71 27.25 17.52
N ALA A 574 10.48 26.85 17.21
CA ALA A 574 9.88 27.09 15.91
C ALA A 574 9.75 28.59 15.60
N GLU A 575 9.37 29.41 16.59
CA GLU A 575 9.33 30.87 16.44
C GLU A 575 10.71 31.44 16.11
N ARG A 576 11.78 30.96 16.77
CA ARG A 576 13.16 31.36 16.42
C ARG A 576 13.50 31.00 14.97
N ILE A 577 13.12 29.82 14.50
CA ILE A 577 13.35 29.41 13.10
C ILE A 577 12.59 30.32 12.13
N ILE A 578 11.36 30.71 12.44
CA ILE A 578 10.61 31.67 11.62
C ILE A 578 11.34 33.01 11.56
N GLN A 579 11.93 33.49 12.66
CA GLN A 579 12.76 34.70 12.63
C GLN A 579 14.00 34.54 11.73
N GLN A 580 14.62 33.35 11.71
CA GLN A 580 15.71 33.07 10.75
C GLN A 580 15.21 33.10 9.29
N MET A 581 14.01 32.59 9.04
CA MET A 581 13.40 32.67 7.70
C MET A 581 13.10 34.12 7.31
N ILE A 582 12.59 34.96 8.22
CA ILE A 582 12.36 36.39 7.99
C ILE A 582 13.67 37.09 7.66
N ALA A 583 14.74 36.83 8.43
CA ALA A 583 16.08 37.37 8.15
C ALA A 583 16.63 36.92 6.77
N ALA A 584 16.25 35.72 6.32
CA ALA A 584 16.57 35.21 4.99
C ALA A 584 15.66 35.77 3.86
N GLY A 585 14.67 36.60 4.17
CA GLY A 585 13.80 37.26 3.20
C GLY A 585 12.37 36.71 3.09
N LEU A 586 11.90 35.94 4.08
CA LEU A 586 10.48 35.58 4.18
C LEU A 586 9.64 36.82 4.53
N PRO A 587 8.58 37.15 3.77
CA PRO A 587 7.68 38.25 4.13
C PRO A 587 6.99 38.02 5.47
N GLU A 588 6.87 39.06 6.29
CA GLU A 588 6.15 38.97 7.57
C GLU A 588 4.62 38.87 7.37
N ARG A 589 4.07 39.53 6.34
CA ARG A 589 2.63 39.66 6.08
C ARG A 589 2.24 39.40 4.64
#